data_AF-A0A4Y2ISG9-F1
#
_entry.id   AF-A0A4Y2ISG9-F1
#
_cell.length_a   1.000
_cell.length_b   1.000
_cell.length_c   1.000
_cell.angle_alpha   90.00
_cell.angle_beta   90.00
_cell.angle_gamma   90.00
#
_symmetry.space_group_name_H-M   'P 1'
#
loop_
_entity.id
_entity.type
_entity.pdbx_description
1 polymer ?
#
loop_
_entity_poly.entity_id
_entity_poly.type
_entity_poly.pdbx_seq_one_letter_code
_entity_poly.pdbx_strand_id
1 'polypeptide(L)'
;MDEWPLMTSSTGFLLLIVVCYYFCIFNSSTITNDDRSFKEQVEFLIVDKITELNPSQTLNITNVEIPQFLNLADKSFYEANEISALTNADIFFKVLEYNTYKVNEEFFFKESQFGWIACGKLQEKEVSKQNQCFLARNDPLQGTLKHFFDLEGLGIRYYPVSNEKDQAMQIFNETVEFKNDHYVVQLPFRKSYDELSDNYSLAKQRF
;
A
#
# COMPACT_ATOMS: atom_id res chain seq x y z
N MET A 1 -2.58 14.50 -35.74
CA MET A 1 -3.70 15.43 -35.96
C MET A 1 -4.95 14.63 -35.61
N ASP A 2 -5.63 14.82 -34.49
CA ASP A 2 -5.66 15.93 -33.55
C ASP A 2 -6.04 15.46 -32.13
N GLU A 3 -5.82 16.38 -31.19
CA GLU A 3 -5.88 16.32 -29.73
C GLU A 3 -7.29 16.33 -29.08
N TRP A 4 -7.43 15.61 -27.95
CA TRP A 4 -8.16 15.88 -26.66
C TRP A 4 -9.69 16.15 -26.65
N PRO A 5 -10.47 15.79 -25.56
CA PRO A 5 -10.16 16.14 -24.16
C PRO A 5 -10.46 15.12 -23.03
N LEU A 6 -9.82 15.41 -21.90
CA LEU A 6 -10.07 14.95 -20.52
C LEU A 6 -11.37 15.56 -19.95
N MET A 7 -12.12 14.78 -19.14
CA MET A 7 -12.74 15.15 -17.84
C MET A 7 -13.67 14.00 -17.36
N THR A 8 -13.27 13.20 -16.36
CA THR A 8 -13.59 13.26 -14.91
C THR A 8 -15.06 13.01 -14.50
N SER A 9 -15.29 11.97 -13.68
CA SER A 9 -16.26 11.89 -12.56
C SER A 9 -16.25 10.44 -12.03
N SER A 10 -15.51 10.10 -10.97
CA SER A 10 -15.75 10.38 -9.53
C SER A 10 -17.03 9.76 -8.95
N THR A 11 -17.16 8.44 -8.97
CA THR A 11 -18.11 7.72 -8.08
C THR A 11 -17.54 6.46 -7.41
N GLY A 12 -16.26 6.14 -7.62
CA GLY A 12 -15.61 5.00 -6.94
C GLY A 12 -15.09 5.30 -5.51
N PHE A 13 -14.99 6.57 -5.12
CA PHE A 13 -14.36 6.96 -3.84
C PHE A 13 -15.32 6.91 -2.64
N LEU A 14 -16.64 7.03 -2.86
CA LEU A 14 -17.62 7.12 -1.76
C LEU A 14 -17.92 5.78 -1.11
N LEU A 15 -17.86 4.66 -1.84
CA LEU A 15 -18.15 3.34 -1.27
C LEU A 15 -17.04 2.84 -0.34
N LEU A 16 -15.78 3.25 -0.56
CA LEU A 16 -14.66 2.95 0.33
C LEU A 16 -14.72 3.73 1.65
N ILE A 17 -15.39 4.88 1.67
CA ILE A 17 -15.55 5.68 2.90
C ILE A 17 -16.58 5.06 3.84
N VAL A 18 -17.60 4.36 3.34
CA VAL A 18 -18.70 3.86 4.18
C VAL A 18 -18.34 2.58 4.95
N VAL A 19 -17.38 1.78 4.48
CA VAL A 19 -16.99 0.52 5.17
C VAL A 19 -15.84 0.70 6.17
N CYS A 20 -15.10 1.80 6.10
CA CYS A 20 -14.05 2.15 7.07
C CYS A 20 -14.56 2.99 8.26
N TYR A 21 -15.83 2.86 8.64
CA TYR A 21 -16.30 3.24 9.98
C TYR A 21 -15.95 2.16 11.03
N TYR A 22 -14.82 1.48 10.89
CA TYR A 22 -14.13 0.99 12.07
C TYR A 22 -13.73 2.23 12.87
N PHE A 23 -14.13 2.27 14.12
CA PHE A 23 -13.94 3.36 15.07
C PHE A 23 -12.44 3.69 15.16
N CYS A 24 -11.93 4.55 14.28
CA CYS A 24 -10.57 5.05 14.38
C CYS A 24 -10.50 5.91 15.65
N ILE A 25 -9.85 5.38 16.69
CA ILE A 25 -9.68 6.10 17.94
C ILE A 25 -8.56 7.12 17.72
N PHE A 26 -8.96 8.37 17.51
CA PHE A 26 -8.05 9.51 17.53
C PHE A 26 -7.93 10.04 18.96
N ASN A 27 -6.70 10.28 19.41
CA ASN A 27 -6.44 10.97 20.67
C ASN A 27 -5.66 12.25 20.42
N SER A 28 -6.17 13.35 20.98
CA SER A 28 -5.47 14.62 21.00
C SER A 28 -4.44 14.62 22.13
N SER A 29 -3.17 14.75 21.76
CA SER A 29 -2.03 14.77 22.68
C SER A 29 -1.21 16.03 22.44
N THR A 30 -0.40 16.41 23.42
CA THR A 30 0.56 17.51 23.26
C THR A 30 1.96 16.95 23.22
N ILE A 31 2.73 17.29 22.19
CA ILE A 31 4.17 17.02 22.13
C ILE A 31 4.92 18.22 22.70
N THR A 32 5.91 17.97 23.56
CA THR A 32 6.78 18.99 24.17
C THR A 32 8.20 18.47 24.29
N ASN A 33 9.18 19.35 24.08
CA ASN A 33 10.56 19.03 24.40
C ASN A 33 10.86 19.14 25.91
N ASP A 34 12.06 18.71 26.31
CA ASP A 34 12.45 18.59 27.73
C ASP A 34 12.38 19.91 28.50
N ASP A 35 12.78 21.02 27.87
CA ASP A 35 12.75 22.36 28.47
C ASP A 35 11.41 23.08 28.28
N ARG A 36 10.46 22.45 27.57
CA ARG A 36 9.12 22.96 27.24
C ARG A 36 9.11 24.25 26.41
N SER A 37 10.21 24.58 25.76
CA SER A 37 10.29 25.72 24.84
C SER A 37 9.47 25.48 23.56
N PHE A 38 9.35 24.22 23.14
CA PHE A 38 8.51 23.79 22.04
C PHE A 38 7.28 23.02 22.54
N LYS A 39 6.11 23.36 22.00
CA LYS A 39 4.85 22.71 22.35
C LYS A 39 3.86 22.77 21.18
N GLU A 40 3.37 21.60 20.75
CA GLU A 40 2.36 21.50 19.70
C GLU A 40 1.29 20.48 20.08
N GLN A 41 0.04 20.76 19.70
CA GLN A 41 -1.07 19.83 19.86
C GLN A 41 -1.19 18.98 18.59
N VAL A 42 -1.24 17.66 18.76
CA VAL A 42 -1.23 16.68 17.66
C VAL A 42 -2.29 15.63 17.92
N GLU A 43 -3.02 15.25 16.88
CA GLU A 43 -3.96 14.14 16.92
C GLU A 43 -3.31 12.87 16.37
N PHE A 44 -3.26 11.82 17.19
CA PHE A 44 -2.71 10.53 16.81
C PHE A 44 -3.82 9.51 16.59
N LEU A 45 -3.70 8.74 15.51
CA LEU A 45 -4.45 7.50 15.34
C LEU A 45 -3.81 6.39 16.17
N ILE A 46 -4.56 5.78 17.07
CA ILE A 46 -4.07 4.68 17.90
C ILE A 46 -4.19 3.37 17.12
N VAL A 47 -3.06 2.69 16.94
CA VAL A 47 -2.95 1.37 16.29
C VAL A 47 -2.07 0.45 17.14
N ASP A 48 -2.31 -0.86 17.06
CA ASP A 48 -1.54 -1.86 17.84
C ASP A 48 -0.06 -1.89 17.45
N LYS A 49 0.24 -1.64 16.17
CA LYS A 49 1.61 -1.61 15.63
C LYS A 49 1.71 -0.59 14.52
N ILE A 50 2.68 0.32 14.64
CA ILE A 50 2.94 1.38 13.65
C ILE A 50 3.86 0.85 12.54
N THR A 51 5.04 0.35 12.92
CA THR A 51 6.03 -0.24 12.01
C THR A 51 6.63 -1.50 12.62
N GLU A 52 7.38 -2.26 11.80
CA GLU A 52 8.42 -3.15 12.32
C GLU A 52 9.54 -2.35 13.01
N LEU A 53 10.51 -3.04 13.60
CA LEU A 53 11.68 -2.40 14.23
C LEU A 53 12.38 -1.45 13.25
N ASN A 54 12.76 -0.28 13.76
CA ASN A 54 13.50 0.74 13.05
C ASN A 54 14.70 1.20 13.91
N PRO A 55 15.94 1.09 13.39
CA PRO A 55 16.32 0.34 12.19
C PRO A 55 15.91 -1.14 12.27
N SER A 56 15.82 -1.82 11.12
CA SER A 56 15.42 -3.25 11.10
C SER A 56 16.43 -4.16 11.79
N GLN A 57 17.67 -3.71 11.92
CA GLN A 57 18.76 -4.35 12.67
C GLN A 57 19.60 -3.26 13.35
N THR A 58 20.19 -3.60 14.51
CA THR A 58 21.08 -2.68 15.22
C THR A 58 22.30 -2.34 14.37
N LEU A 59 22.50 -1.05 14.12
CA LEU A 59 23.57 -0.51 13.30
C LEU A 59 24.89 -0.50 14.09
N ASN A 60 26.00 -0.83 13.41
CA ASN A 60 27.33 -0.74 13.99
C ASN A 60 27.89 0.69 13.86
N ILE A 61 27.88 1.43 14.95
CA ILE A 61 28.36 2.82 15.00
C ILE A 61 29.78 2.99 15.53
N THR A 62 30.55 1.91 15.73
CA THR A 62 31.88 1.97 16.37
C THR A 62 32.87 2.90 15.65
N ASN A 63 32.74 3.04 14.34
CA ASN A 63 33.61 3.91 13.52
C ASN A 63 33.01 5.31 13.28
N VAL A 64 31.88 5.63 13.92
CA VAL A 64 31.20 6.91 13.74
C VAL A 64 31.58 7.83 14.88
N GLU A 65 32.35 8.87 14.58
CA GLU A 65 32.71 9.88 15.56
C GLU A 65 31.51 10.82 15.77
N ILE A 66 30.75 10.56 16.84
CA ILE A 66 29.64 11.44 17.27
C ILE A 66 30.21 12.41 18.31
N PRO A 67 30.23 13.72 18.04
CA PRO A 67 30.72 14.69 19.01
C PRO A 67 29.87 14.72 20.28
N GLN A 68 30.54 14.73 21.44
CA GLN A 68 29.87 14.74 22.75
C GLN A 68 29.01 15.98 23.01
N PHE A 69 29.25 17.08 22.28
CA PHE A 69 28.46 18.31 22.42
C PHE A 69 27.07 18.20 21.78
N LEU A 70 26.82 17.20 20.93
CA LEU A 70 25.52 16.98 20.31
C LEU A 70 24.57 16.32 21.31
N ASN A 71 23.55 17.07 21.74
CA ASN A 71 22.45 16.49 22.50
C ASN A 71 21.49 15.76 21.54
N LEU A 72 21.64 14.44 21.40
CA LEU A 72 20.82 13.64 20.50
C LEU A 72 19.36 13.55 21.00
N ALA A 73 18.42 13.66 20.07
CA ALA A 73 17.00 13.47 20.35
C ALA A 73 16.68 12.01 20.73
N ASP A 74 17.38 11.07 20.12
CA ASP A 74 17.35 9.64 20.46
C ASP A 74 18.79 9.14 20.63
N LYS A 75 19.16 8.77 21.86
CA LYS A 75 20.49 8.26 22.19
C LYS A 75 20.70 6.82 21.71
N SER A 76 19.61 6.11 21.43
CA SER A 76 19.56 4.73 20.96
C SER A 76 19.15 4.63 19.48
N PHE A 77 19.30 5.70 18.68
CA PHE A 77 18.88 5.73 17.27
C PHE A 77 19.45 4.61 16.40
N TYR A 78 20.55 3.98 16.84
CA TYR A 78 21.24 2.89 16.15
C TYR A 78 20.71 1.50 16.55
N GLU A 79 19.90 1.38 17.61
CA GLU A 79 19.37 0.12 18.11
C GLU A 79 18.05 -0.22 17.41
N ALA A 80 17.87 -1.47 17.01
CA ALA A 80 16.60 -1.90 16.42
C ALA A 80 15.48 -1.82 17.46
N ASN A 81 14.58 -0.84 17.30
CA ASN A 81 13.53 -0.57 18.27
C ASN A 81 12.19 -0.21 17.61
N GLU A 82 11.10 -0.28 18.36
CA GLU A 82 9.77 0.08 17.86
C GLU A 82 9.59 1.60 17.78
N ILE A 83 8.92 2.08 16.72
CA ILE A 83 8.51 3.48 16.61
C ILE A 83 7.23 3.69 17.42
N SER A 84 7.28 4.57 18.40
CA SER A 84 6.12 4.87 19.27
C SER A 84 5.12 5.84 18.67
N ALA A 85 5.55 6.69 17.72
CA ALA A 85 4.69 7.69 17.10
C ALA A 85 5.21 8.07 15.71
N LEU A 86 4.28 8.24 14.75
CA LEU A 86 4.54 8.92 13.49
C LEU A 86 3.84 10.28 13.50
N THR A 87 4.49 11.28 12.93
CA THR A 87 3.97 12.64 12.85
C THR A 87 3.67 13.01 11.42
N ASN A 88 2.71 13.92 11.26
CA ASN A 88 2.35 14.48 9.97
C ASN A 88 3.43 15.47 9.50
N ALA A 89 3.45 15.76 8.19
CA ALA A 89 4.44 16.62 7.57
C ALA A 89 4.43 18.06 8.12
N ASP A 90 3.27 18.57 8.51
CA ASP A 90 3.11 19.88 9.15
C ASP A 90 3.87 19.99 10.48
N ILE A 91 3.79 18.95 11.32
CA ILE A 91 4.56 18.87 12.56
C ILE A 91 6.05 18.70 12.27
N PHE A 92 6.41 17.84 11.31
CA PHE A 92 7.81 17.64 10.92
C PHE A 92 8.52 18.96 10.60
N PHE A 93 7.90 19.83 9.79
CA PHE A 93 8.51 21.12 9.43
C PHE A 93 8.57 22.14 10.57
N LYS A 94 7.72 22.02 11.59
CA LYS A 94 7.82 22.84 12.82
C LYS A 94 8.93 22.39 13.75
N VAL A 95 9.22 21.09 13.74
CA VAL A 95 10.20 20.44 14.61
C VAL A 95 11.62 20.57 14.06
N LEU A 96 11.79 20.56 12.75
CA LEU A 96 13.09 20.58 12.10
C LEU A 96 13.74 21.98 12.16
N GLU A 97 15.01 22.04 12.55
CA GLU A 97 15.77 23.30 12.62
C GLU A 97 16.74 23.45 11.44
N TYR A 98 17.34 24.64 11.31
CA TYR A 98 18.23 24.96 10.19
C TYR A 98 19.58 24.23 10.25
N ASN A 99 20.14 24.01 11.44
CA ASN A 99 21.52 23.56 11.56
C ASN A 99 21.70 22.07 11.19
N THR A 100 22.82 21.77 10.53
CA THR A 100 23.21 20.42 10.13
C THR A 100 24.68 20.20 10.50
N TYR A 101 24.97 19.08 11.17
CA TYR A 101 26.32 18.62 11.45
C TYR A 101 26.62 17.42 10.56
N LYS A 102 27.48 17.59 9.56
CA LYS A 102 27.85 16.49 8.64
C LYS A 102 28.96 15.64 9.22
N VAL A 103 28.75 14.33 9.31
CA VAL A 103 29.80 13.37 9.62
C VAL A 103 30.52 12.96 8.32
N ASN A 104 29.76 12.68 7.27
CA ASN A 104 30.22 12.49 5.91
C ASN A 104 29.15 12.98 4.91
N GLU A 105 29.31 12.71 3.61
CA GLU A 105 28.34 13.16 2.59
C GLU A 105 26.99 12.43 2.67
N GLU A 106 26.97 11.20 3.18
CA GLU A 106 25.76 10.37 3.26
C GLU A 106 25.14 10.33 4.66
N PHE A 107 25.89 10.62 5.72
CA PHE A 107 25.47 10.57 7.12
C PHE A 107 25.72 11.91 7.83
N PHE A 108 24.67 12.45 8.43
CA PHE A 108 24.70 13.74 9.10
C PHE A 108 23.66 13.80 10.22
N PHE A 109 23.84 14.75 11.13
CA PHE A 109 22.85 15.08 12.15
C PHE A 109 22.15 16.38 11.77
N LYS A 110 20.83 16.42 11.98
CA LYS A 110 20.01 17.61 11.78
C LYS A 110 19.50 18.08 13.13
N GLU A 111 19.58 19.39 13.39
CA GLU A 111 19.02 19.93 14.61
C GLU A 111 17.49 19.89 14.55
N SER A 112 16.86 19.70 15.71
CA SER A 112 15.42 19.76 15.88
C SER A 112 15.08 20.29 17.26
N GLN A 113 13.81 20.64 17.46
CA GLN A 113 13.28 21.07 18.77
C GLN A 113 13.49 20.04 19.89
N PHE A 114 13.69 18.76 19.57
CA PHE A 114 13.90 17.67 20.52
C PHE A 114 15.38 17.28 20.69
N GLY A 115 16.30 17.96 20.00
CA GLY A 115 17.71 17.60 19.93
C GLY A 115 18.14 17.16 18.53
N TRP A 116 19.36 16.69 18.40
CA TRP A 116 19.95 16.32 17.12
C TRP A 116 19.46 14.93 16.66
N ILE A 117 18.90 14.86 15.46
CA ILE A 117 18.42 13.62 14.83
C ILE A 117 19.45 13.09 13.84
N ALA A 118 19.71 11.78 13.87
CA ALA A 118 20.57 11.11 12.90
C ALA A 118 19.84 10.99 11.54
N CYS A 119 20.54 11.27 10.45
CA CYS A 119 19.98 11.29 9.11
C CYS A 119 20.94 10.68 8.09
N GLY A 120 20.35 10.04 7.06
CA GLY A 120 21.09 9.50 5.93
C GLY A 120 21.56 8.06 6.14
N LYS A 121 22.63 7.68 5.46
CA LYS A 121 23.11 6.28 5.39
C LYS A 121 24.39 6.10 6.18
N LEU A 122 24.38 5.17 7.13
CA LEU A 122 25.61 4.67 7.71
C LEU A 122 26.29 3.75 6.68
N GLN A 123 27.59 3.94 6.43
CA GLN A 123 28.33 3.00 5.60
C GLN A 123 28.51 1.68 6.36
N GLU A 124 27.65 0.72 6.08
CA GLU A 124 27.88 -0.67 6.45
C GLU A 124 29.05 -1.20 5.62
N LYS A 125 29.98 -1.92 6.25
CA LYS A 125 31.02 -2.67 5.52
C LYS A 125 30.30 -3.51 4.47
N GLU A 126 30.70 -3.40 3.20
CA GLU A 126 30.05 -4.07 2.07
C GLU A 126 29.70 -5.53 2.41
N VAL A 127 28.46 -5.78 2.78
CA VAL A 127 27.91 -7.13 2.83
C VAL A 127 27.70 -7.47 1.37
N SER A 128 28.63 -8.26 0.81
CA SER A 128 28.66 -8.77 -0.56
C SER A 128 27.29 -8.70 -1.24
N LYS A 129 27.08 -7.80 -2.22
CA LYS A 129 25.82 -7.56 -2.96
C LYS A 129 24.78 -8.67 -2.77
N GLN A 130 24.07 -8.63 -1.64
CA GLN A 130 22.94 -9.52 -1.43
C GLN A 130 21.78 -8.78 -2.03
N ASN A 131 21.14 -9.38 -3.03
CA ASN A 131 19.86 -8.90 -3.53
C ASN A 131 18.88 -8.93 -2.35
N GLN A 132 18.74 -7.80 -1.65
CA GLN A 132 17.77 -7.66 -0.59
C GLN A 132 16.39 -7.61 -1.24
N CYS A 133 15.67 -8.71 -1.12
CA CYS A 133 14.26 -8.78 -1.47
C CYS A 133 13.46 -8.41 -0.23
N PHE A 134 12.83 -7.23 -0.23
CA PHE A 134 11.84 -6.86 0.79
C PHE A 134 10.57 -7.68 0.56
N LEU A 135 10.53 -8.89 1.11
CA LEU A 135 9.32 -9.68 1.19
C LEU A 135 8.48 -9.14 2.35
N ALA A 136 7.47 -8.33 2.04
CA ALA A 136 6.39 -8.03 2.97
C ALA A 136 5.58 -9.31 3.18
N ARG A 137 6.00 -10.16 4.12
CA ARG A 137 5.27 -11.37 4.50
C ARG A 137 4.14 -10.98 5.46
N ASN A 138 3.09 -10.40 4.90
CA ASN A 138 1.82 -10.31 5.60
C ASN A 138 1.06 -11.62 5.39
N ASP A 139 1.32 -12.62 6.22
CA ASP A 139 0.54 -13.87 6.26
C ASP A 139 -1.01 -13.63 6.28
N PRO A 140 -1.57 -12.58 6.95
CA PRO A 140 -3.00 -12.28 6.84
C PRO A 140 -3.42 -11.71 5.47
N LEU A 141 -2.53 -11.07 4.72
CA LEU A 141 -2.85 -10.43 3.44
C LEU A 141 -3.12 -11.46 2.34
N GLN A 142 -2.50 -12.64 2.42
CA GLN A 142 -2.83 -13.74 1.52
C GLN A 142 -4.26 -14.26 1.75
N GLY A 143 -4.68 -14.35 3.02
CA GLY A 143 -6.06 -14.71 3.39
C GLY A 143 -7.07 -13.64 2.96
N THR A 144 -6.74 -12.36 3.16
CA THR A 144 -7.59 -11.24 2.75
C THR A 144 -7.70 -11.11 1.23
N LEU A 145 -6.60 -11.28 0.49
CA LEU A 145 -6.62 -11.31 -0.98
C LEU A 145 -7.44 -12.47 -1.49
N LYS A 146 -7.26 -13.67 -0.92
CA LYS A 146 -8.08 -14.83 -1.27
C LYS A 146 -9.56 -14.54 -1.01
N HIS A 147 -9.90 -14.01 0.15
CA HIS A 147 -11.28 -13.67 0.49
C HIS A 147 -11.86 -12.62 -0.47
N PHE A 148 -11.08 -11.60 -0.83
CA PHE A 148 -11.45 -10.58 -1.80
C PHE A 148 -11.79 -11.21 -3.16
N PHE A 149 -10.92 -12.07 -3.70
CA PHE A 149 -11.17 -12.75 -4.96
C PHE A 149 -12.32 -13.77 -4.89
N ASP A 150 -12.51 -14.43 -3.74
CA ASP A 150 -13.66 -15.32 -3.52
C ASP A 150 -14.98 -14.54 -3.53
N LEU A 151 -15.00 -13.31 -3.00
CA LEU A 151 -16.17 -12.42 -3.02
C LEU A 151 -16.43 -11.82 -4.41
N GLU A 152 -15.40 -11.38 -5.13
CA GLU A 152 -15.56 -10.89 -6.51
C GLU A 152 -15.90 -12.03 -7.49
N GLY A 153 -15.49 -13.26 -7.19
CA GLY A 153 -15.79 -14.46 -7.97
C GLY A 153 -17.21 -14.99 -7.86
N LEU A 154 -18.11 -14.32 -7.11
CA LEU A 154 -19.52 -14.69 -6.99
C LEU A 154 -20.22 -14.57 -8.36
N GLY A 155 -20.25 -15.69 -9.10
CA GLY A 155 -20.82 -15.80 -10.45
C GLY A 155 -19.92 -16.56 -11.43
N ILE A 156 -18.61 -16.63 -11.17
CA ILE A 156 -17.65 -17.45 -11.91
C ILE A 156 -17.63 -18.83 -11.27
N ARG A 157 -18.72 -19.59 -11.43
CA ARG A 157 -18.70 -21.00 -11.08
C ARG A 157 -17.94 -21.75 -12.16
N TYR A 158 -16.74 -22.23 -11.83
CA TYR A 158 -16.14 -23.33 -12.58
C TYR A 158 -17.02 -24.57 -12.36
N TYR A 159 -18.10 -24.68 -13.14
CA TYR A 159 -18.79 -25.95 -13.27
C TYR A 159 -17.79 -26.96 -13.83
N PRO A 160 -17.75 -28.19 -13.30
CA PRO A 160 -16.89 -29.24 -13.83
C PRO A 160 -17.22 -29.41 -15.32
N VAL A 161 -16.21 -29.16 -16.15
CA VAL A 161 -16.17 -29.34 -17.62
C VAL A 161 -17.52 -29.73 -18.21
N SER A 162 -18.38 -28.75 -18.48
CA SER A 162 -19.61 -29.04 -19.20
C SER A 162 -19.26 -29.45 -20.63
N ASN A 163 -20.03 -30.38 -21.20
CA ASN A 163 -19.97 -30.82 -22.61
C ASN A 163 -20.11 -29.65 -23.63
N GLU A 164 -20.17 -28.40 -23.19
CA GLU A 164 -20.25 -27.21 -24.04
C GLU A 164 -19.04 -27.04 -24.95
N LYS A 165 -17.82 -27.37 -24.47
CA LYS A 165 -16.63 -27.34 -25.33
C LYS A 165 -16.75 -28.35 -26.48
N ASP A 166 -17.27 -29.53 -26.19
CA ASP A 166 -17.49 -30.58 -27.20
C ASP A 166 -18.60 -30.19 -28.18
N GLN A 167 -19.67 -29.56 -27.70
CA GLN A 167 -20.77 -29.06 -28.54
C GLN A 167 -20.33 -27.90 -29.45
N ALA A 168 -19.55 -26.95 -28.94
CA ALA A 168 -19.03 -25.85 -29.74
C ALA A 168 -18.08 -26.35 -30.84
N MET A 169 -17.24 -27.34 -30.51
CA MET A 169 -16.36 -27.99 -31.48
C MET A 169 -17.16 -28.76 -32.54
N GLN A 170 -18.24 -29.44 -32.14
CA GLN A 170 -19.14 -30.13 -33.07
C GLN A 170 -19.79 -29.15 -34.06
N ILE A 171 -20.34 -28.02 -33.57
CA ILE A 171 -20.93 -26.98 -34.43
C ILE A 171 -19.90 -26.41 -35.40
N PHE A 172 -18.67 -26.18 -34.94
CA PHE A 172 -17.59 -25.71 -35.81
C PHE A 172 -17.31 -26.71 -36.94
N ASN A 173 -17.13 -28.00 -36.61
CA ASN A 173 -16.84 -29.04 -37.60
C ASN A 173 -17.99 -29.26 -38.60
N GLU A 174 -19.24 -29.13 -38.16
CA GLU A 174 -20.42 -29.33 -39.01
C GLU A 174 -20.73 -28.14 -39.92
N THR A 175 -20.36 -26.92 -39.52
CA THR A 175 -20.84 -25.68 -40.18
C THR A 175 -19.75 -24.86 -40.85
N VAL A 176 -18.48 -25.26 -40.71
CA VAL A 176 -17.38 -24.58 -41.39
C VAL A 176 -17.46 -24.81 -42.90
N GLU A 177 -17.62 -23.72 -43.64
CA GLU A 177 -17.66 -23.72 -45.10
C GLU A 177 -16.70 -22.66 -45.64
N PHE A 178 -16.01 -22.96 -46.74
CA PHE A 178 -15.18 -21.99 -47.45
C PHE A 178 -15.97 -21.41 -48.62
N LYS A 179 -16.31 -20.11 -48.55
CA LYS A 179 -17.09 -19.39 -49.57
C LYS A 179 -16.54 -17.97 -49.74
N ASN A 180 -16.44 -17.50 -50.99
CA ASN A 180 -15.97 -16.15 -51.33
C ASN A 180 -14.61 -15.79 -50.69
N ASP A 181 -13.63 -16.70 -50.79
CA ASP A 181 -12.29 -16.60 -50.20
C ASP A 181 -12.22 -16.50 -48.66
N HIS A 182 -13.33 -16.66 -47.95
CA HIS A 182 -13.37 -16.64 -46.49
C HIS A 182 -13.95 -17.94 -45.92
N TYR A 183 -13.53 -18.27 -44.69
CA TYR A 183 -14.23 -19.29 -43.89
C TYR A 183 -15.45 -18.67 -43.24
N VAL A 184 -16.60 -19.30 -43.43
CA VAL A 184 -17.86 -18.98 -42.78
C VAL A 184 -18.17 -20.12 -41.83
N VAL A 185 -18.45 -19.79 -40.57
CA VAL A 185 -18.81 -20.78 -39.55
C VAL A 185 -20.01 -20.26 -38.77
N GLN A 186 -20.89 -21.16 -38.37
CA GLN A 186 -22.02 -20.80 -37.52
C GLN A 186 -21.52 -20.50 -36.10
N LEU A 187 -21.97 -19.37 -35.54
CA LEU A 187 -21.67 -19.05 -34.14
C LEU A 187 -22.35 -20.07 -33.22
N PRO A 188 -21.61 -20.73 -32.30
CA PRO A 188 -22.18 -21.71 -31.39
C PRO A 188 -22.95 -20.99 -30.27
N PHE A 189 -24.22 -20.69 -30.52
CA PHE A 189 -25.12 -20.21 -29.49
C PHE A 189 -25.57 -21.35 -28.57
N ARG A 190 -25.68 -21.07 -27.27
CA ARG A 190 -26.27 -22.02 -26.32
C ARG A 190 -27.75 -22.21 -26.66
N LYS A 191 -28.22 -23.46 -26.75
CA LYS A 191 -29.59 -23.80 -27.17
C LYS A 191 -30.64 -23.49 -26.11
N SER A 192 -30.26 -23.42 -24.84
CA SER A 192 -31.16 -23.01 -23.74
C SER A 192 -30.53 -21.85 -22.98
N TYR A 193 -31.29 -20.76 -22.89
CA TYR A 193 -31.14 -19.83 -21.78
C TYR A 193 -32.26 -20.19 -20.83
N ASP A 194 -31.92 -20.55 -19.58
CA ASP A 194 -32.88 -20.28 -18.51
C ASP A 194 -33.11 -18.77 -18.53
N GLU A 195 -34.37 -18.33 -18.55
CA GLU A 195 -34.66 -16.90 -18.47
C GLU A 195 -33.94 -16.33 -17.26
N LEU A 196 -33.04 -15.36 -17.49
CA LEU A 196 -32.37 -14.66 -16.41
C LEU A 196 -33.46 -14.00 -15.56
N SER A 197 -33.43 -14.22 -14.25
CA SER A 197 -34.36 -13.59 -13.34
C SER A 197 -34.25 -12.06 -13.43
N ASP A 198 -35.40 -11.38 -13.34
CA ASP A 198 -35.46 -9.92 -13.40
C ASP A 198 -34.57 -9.30 -12.31
N ASN A 199 -33.53 -8.57 -12.75
CA ASN A 199 -32.59 -7.87 -11.89
C ASN A 199 -32.77 -6.34 -11.93
N TYR A 200 -33.87 -5.85 -12.51
CA TYR A 200 -34.14 -4.43 -12.69
C TYR A 200 -34.13 -3.65 -11.37
N SER A 201 -34.75 -4.20 -10.32
CA SER A 201 -34.80 -3.57 -9.00
C SER A 201 -33.40 -3.41 -8.39
N LEU A 202 -32.52 -4.40 -8.58
CA LEU A 202 -31.14 -4.38 -8.12
C LEU A 202 -30.30 -3.37 -8.93
N ALA A 203 -30.50 -3.30 -10.24
CA ALA A 203 -29.81 -2.36 -11.12
C ALA A 203 -30.23 -0.91 -10.85
N LYS A 204 -31.52 -0.68 -10.58
CA LYS A 204 -32.07 0.65 -10.24
C LYS A 204 -31.52 1.20 -8.93
N GLN A 205 -31.14 0.35 -7.97
CA GLN A 205 -30.51 0.79 -6.72
C GLN A 205 -29.04 1.20 -6.88
N ARG A 206 -28.40 0.85 -8.02
CA ARG A 206 -26.98 1.12 -8.28
C ARG A 206 -26.74 2.38 -9.13
N PHE A 207 -27.80 3.01 -9.63
CA PHE A 207 -27.80 4.31 -10.33
C PHE A 207 -28.49 5.36 -9.48
#